data_AF-A0A9D9V6Y2-F1
#
_entry.id   AF-A0A9D9V6Y2-F1
#
_cell.length_a   1.000
_cell.length_b   1.000
_cell.length_c   1.000
_cell.angle_alpha   90.00
_cell.angle_beta   90.00
_cell.angle_gamma   90.00
#
_symmetry.space_group_name_H-M   'P 1'
#
loop_
_entity.id
_entity.type
_entity.pdbx_description
1 polymer ?
#
loop_
_entity_poly.entity_id
_entity_poly.type
_entity_poly.pdbx_seq_one_letter_code
_entity_poly.pdbx_strand_id
1 'polypeptide(L)' 'MSQDNLIKLIHTQPDPKTGKKKTTHVYWTRKNKKKLANSKITLKKFNPVLKKHVEYKEAKK' A
#
# COMPACT_ATOMS: atom_id res chain seq x y z
N MET A 1 3.38 17.69 13.14
CA MET A 1 3.34 16.28 12.67
C MET A 1 4.25 16.15 11.44
N SER A 2 5.43 15.51 11.57
CA SER A 2 6.41 15.42 10.46
C SER A 2 5.96 14.47 9.33
N GLN A 3 6.31 14.82 8.08
CA GLN A 3 6.12 13.99 6.88
C GLN A 3 7.16 12.86 6.78
N ASP A 4 8.22 12.87 7.59
CA ASP A 4 9.35 11.94 7.48
C ASP A 4 8.92 10.48 7.67
N ASN A 5 7.88 10.24 8.45
CA ASN A 5 7.36 8.90 8.73
C ASN A 5 6.21 8.48 7.81
N LEU A 6 5.83 9.32 6.85
CA LEU A 6 4.74 9.04 5.92
C LEU A 6 5.18 8.00 4.89
N ILE A 7 4.35 6.98 4.69
CA ILE A 7 4.56 5.91 3.73
C ILE A 7 3.31 5.71 2.87
N LYS A 8 3.54 5.21 1.65
CA LYS A 8 2.51 4.89 0.67
C LYS A 8 2.27 3.38 0.69
N LEU A 9 1.02 2.97 0.73
CA LEU A 9 0.61 1.57 0.58
C LEU A 9 -0.09 1.40 -0.77
N ILE A 10 0.44 0.50 -1.60
CA ILE A 10 -0.03 0.21 -2.96
C ILE A 10 -0.43 -1.26 -3.05
N HIS A 11 -1.57 -1.55 -3.68
CA HIS A 11 -1.92 -2.92 -4.02
C HIS A 11 -1.08 -3.39 -5.20
N THR A 12 -0.55 -4.62 -5.12
CA THR A 12 0.41 -5.13 -6.11
C THR A 12 -0.18 -6.15 -7.08
N GLN A 13 -1.40 -6.61 -6.85
CA GLN A 13 -2.05 -7.60 -7.72
C GLN A 13 -2.47 -6.97 -9.05
N PRO A 14 -2.14 -7.60 -10.20
CA PRO A 14 -2.63 -7.19 -11.50
C PRO A 14 -4.14 -7.44 -11.61
N ASP A 15 -4.85 -6.57 -12.34
CA ASP A 15 -6.26 -6.80 -12.61
C ASP A 15 -6.45 -8.07 -13.45
N PRO A 16 -7.31 -9.02 -13.02
CA PRO A 16 -7.50 -10.28 -13.75
C PRO A 16 -8.11 -10.08 -15.14
N LYS A 17 -8.82 -8.97 -15.38
CA LYS A 17 -9.45 -8.66 -16.67
C LYS A 17 -8.56 -7.90 -17.64
N THR A 18 -7.60 -7.12 -17.13
CA THR A 18 -6.86 -6.15 -17.96
C THR A 18 -5.37 -6.47 -18.03
N GLY A 19 -4.85 -7.36 -17.19
CA GLY A 19 -3.42 -7.70 -17.06
C GLY A 19 -2.52 -6.53 -16.60
N LYS A 20 -3.04 -5.30 -16.63
CA LYS A 20 -2.36 -4.07 -16.26
C LYS A 20 -2.42 -3.89 -14.73
N LYS A 21 -1.28 -3.52 -14.15
CA LYS A 21 -1.16 -3.07 -12.76
C LYS A 21 -1.74 -1.65 -12.62
N LYS A 22 -3.06 -1.49 -12.76
CA LYS A 22 -3.69 -0.18 -12.54
C LYS A 22 -3.71 0.10 -11.05
N THR A 23 -2.78 0.94 -10.60
CA THR A 23 -2.66 1.37 -9.21
C THR A 23 -3.74 2.43 -8.91
N THR A 24 -5.01 2.02 -8.86
CA THR A 24 -6.13 2.97 -8.76
C THR A 24 -6.33 3.52 -7.35
N HIS A 25 -5.98 2.75 -6.31
CA HIS A 25 -6.21 3.14 -4.92
C HIS A 25 -4.92 3.05 -4.09
N VAL A 26 -4.70 4.09 -3.27
CA VAL A 26 -3.52 4.27 -2.43
C VAL A 26 -3.97 4.59 -1.01
N TYR A 27 -3.32 3.97 -0.03
CA TYR A 27 -3.43 4.40 1.36
C TYR A 27 -2.16 5.14 1.79
N TRP A 28 -2.35 6.23 2.52
CA TRP A 28 -1.28 6.92 3.22
C TRP A 28 -1.34 6.54 4.69
N THR A 29 -0.21 6.11 5.24
CA THR A 29 -0.11 5.81 6.66
C THR A 29 1.25 6.24 7.20
N ARG A 30 1.41 6.20 8.52
CA ARG A 30 2.67 6.51 9.18
C ARG A 30 3.32 5.22 9.67
N LYS A 31 4.63 5.15 9.53
CA LYS A 31 5.45 4.05 10.05
C LYS A 31 6.55 4.61 10.92
N ASN A 32 6.81 3.97 12.05
CA ASN A 32 8.00 4.27 12.84
C ASN A 32 9.24 3.72 12.12
N LYS A 33 9.90 4.57 11.32
CA LYS A 33 11.06 4.18 10.51
C LYS A 33 12.26 3.72 11.36
N LYS A 34 12.41 4.20 12.60
CA LYS A 34 13.51 3.78 13.48
C LYS A 34 13.34 2.32 13.94
N LYS A 35 12.13 1.94 14.38
CA LYS A 35 11.85 0.59 14.89
C LYS A 35 11.62 -0.44 13.78
N LEU A 36 11.05 -0.01 12.65
CA LEU A 36 10.65 -0.88 11.54
C LEU A 36 11.48 -0.63 10.27
N ALA A 37 12.74 -0.21 10.41
CA ALA A 37 13.62 0.10 9.29
C ALA A 37 13.78 -1.07 8.31
N ASN A 38 13.90 -2.29 8.85
CA ASN A 38 14.27 -3.49 8.08
C ASN A 38 13.08 -4.26 7.49
N SER A 39 11.84 -3.85 7.76
CA SER A 39 10.65 -4.63 7.39
C SER A 39 9.67 -3.77 6.61
N LYS A 40 9.32 -4.20 5.40
CA LYS A 40 8.26 -3.57 4.61
C LYS A 40 6.90 -3.97 5.18
N ILE A 41 6.01 -2.98 5.33
CA ILE A 41 4.66 -3.23 5.82
C ILE A 41 3.81 -3.88 4.72
N THR A 42 3.15 -4.98 5.08
CA THR A 42 2.10 -5.61 4.27
C THR A 42 0.82 -5.67 5.10
N LEU A 43 -0.29 -5.17 4.56
CA LEU A 43 -1.57 -5.10 5.25
C LEU A 43 -2.71 -5.49 4.32
N LYS A 44 -3.65 -6.30 4.81
CA LYS A 44 -4.92 -6.54 4.11
C LYS A 44 -5.84 -5.36 4.38
N LYS A 45 -6.23 -4.63 3.32
CA LYS A 45 -7.15 -3.48 3.38
C LYS A 45 -8.17 -3.57 2.27
N PHE A 46 -9.33 -2.97 2.50
CA PHE A 46 -10.39 -2.90 1.49
C PHE A 46 -9.91 -2.06 0.30
N ASN A 47 -10.13 -2.54 -0.92
CA ASN A 47 -9.93 -1.74 -2.12
C ASN A 47 -11.30 -1.34 -2.66
N PRO A 48 -11.67 -0.04 -2.71
CA PRO A 48 -12.98 0.40 -3.15
C PRO A 48 -13.27 0.12 -4.63
N VAL A 49 -12.24 -0.04 -5.45
CA VAL A 49 -12.37 -0.32 -6.89
C VAL A 49 -12.67 -1.79 -7.13
N LEU A 50 -11.94 -2.67 -6.43
CA LEU A 50 -12.14 -4.12 -6.52
C LEU A 50 -13.26 -4.64 -5.61
N LYS A 51 -13.77 -3.78 -4.71
CA LYS A 51 -14.79 -4.09 -3.70
C LYS A 51 -14.47 -5.32 -2.84
N LYS A 52 -13.19 -5.55 -2.56
CA LYS A 52 -12.71 -6.67 -1.75
C LYS A 52 -11.49 -6.28 -0.92
N HIS A 53 -11.22 -7.05 0.13
CA HIS A 53 -10.00 -6.90 0.91
C HIS A 53 -8.82 -7.52 0.13
N VAL A 54 -7.78 -6.72 -0.09
CA VAL A 54 -6.59 -7.09 -0.85
C VAL A 54 -5.36 -6.77 -0.03
N GLU A 55 -4.26 -7.46 -0.31
CA GLU A 55 -2.97 -7.14 0.27
C GLU A 55 -2.36 -5.88 -0.36
N TYR A 56 -2.09 -4.90 0.50
CA TYR A 56 -1.35 -3.68 0.18
C TYR A 56 0.07 -3.80 0.72
N LYS A 57 1.04 -3.36 -0.09
CA LYS A 57 2.47 -3.38 0.25
C LYS A 57 3.01 -1.96 0.30
N GLU A 58 3.99 -1.75 1.18
CA GLU A 58 4.73 -0.51 1.27
C GLU A 58 5.45 -0.20 -0.05
N ALA A 59 5.20 0.99 -0.57
CA ALA A 59 5.85 1.57 -1.71
C ALA A 59 6.62 2.84 -1.28
N LYS A 60 7.69 3.14 -2.01
CA LYS A 60 8.40 4.40 -1.84
C LYS A 60 7.45 5.57 -2.16
N LYS A 61 7.57 6.66 -1.39
CA LYS A 61 6.91 7.94 -1.68
C LYS A 61 7.36 8.43 -3.05
#